data_AF-A0A938CFV1-F1
#
_entry.id   AF-A0A938CFV1-F1
#
_cell.length_a   1.000
_cell.length_b   1.000
_cell.length_c   1.000
_cell.angle_alpha   90.00
_cell.angle_beta   90.00
_cell.angle_gamma   90.00
#
_symmetry.space_group_name_H-M   'P 1'
#
loop_
_entity.id
_entity.type
_entity.pdbx_description
1 polymer ?
#
loop_
_entity_poly.entity_id
_entity_poly.type
_entity_poly.pdbx_seq_one_letter_code
_entity_poly.pdbx_strand_id
1 'polypeptide(L)'
;MLARTDTEALLRELLPARADAILALARPAIELLPTALMAEPEATGLSCFGGRPDLPEEIDWPLDVSEPLIFLAQLNLAELAPHDRQHRLPPTGMLWFFASLDACMGATFAAGEAWRVFFRASPAGH
;
A
#
# COMPACT_ATOMS: atom_id res chain seq x y z
N MET A 1 -19.21 -3.83 -0.72
CA MET A 1 -18.43 -2.63 -0.38
C MET A 1 -19.41 -1.63 0.20
N LEU A 2 -19.31 -1.34 1.51
CA LEU A 2 -20.18 -0.37 2.17
C LEU A 2 -19.73 1.02 1.76
N ALA A 3 -20.65 1.90 1.35
CA ALA A 3 -20.30 3.29 1.14
C ALA A 3 -19.93 3.93 2.49
N ARG A 4 -19.11 4.99 2.50
CA ARG A 4 -18.74 5.71 3.74
C ARG A 4 -19.97 6.07 4.59
N THR A 5 -21.06 6.46 3.95
CA THR A 5 -22.35 6.76 4.60
C THR A 5 -22.92 5.55 5.33
N ASP A 6 -22.74 4.34 4.80
CA ASP A 6 -23.19 3.10 5.43
C ASP A 6 -22.32 2.77 6.65
N THR A 7 -21.01 3.06 6.60
CA THR A 7 -20.11 2.91 7.76
C THR A 7 -20.43 3.90 8.88
N GLU A 8 -20.74 5.15 8.55
CA GLU A 8 -21.14 6.17 9.52
C GLU A 8 -22.46 5.79 10.20
N ALA A 9 -23.45 5.34 9.42
CA ALA A 9 -24.72 4.86 9.95
C ALA A 9 -24.53 3.65 10.87
N LEU A 10 -23.72 2.67 10.44
CA LEU A 10 -23.42 1.47 11.23
C LEU A 10 -22.68 1.81 12.52
N LEU A 11 -21.73 2.74 12.50
CA LEU A 11 -21.03 3.21 13.70
C LEU A 11 -22.00 3.86 14.69
N ARG A 12 -22.95 4.67 14.19
CA ARG A 12 -23.99 5.31 15.02
C ARG A 12 -24.96 4.30 15.60
N GLU A 13 -25.27 3.24 14.88
CA GLU A 13 -26.13 2.14 15.36
C GLU A 13 -25.44 1.27 16.41
N LEU A 14 -24.21 0.80 16.12
CA LEU A 14 -23.50 -0.16 16.97
C LEU A 14 -22.86 0.49 18.20
N LEU A 15 -22.40 1.73 18.08
CA LEU A 15 -21.63 2.44 19.12
C LEU A 15 -22.13 3.88 19.32
N PRO A 16 -23.43 4.11 19.59
CA PRO A 16 -24.04 5.45 19.60
C PRO A 16 -23.35 6.43 20.53
N ALA A 17 -22.92 5.98 21.72
CA ALA A 17 -22.24 6.82 22.70
C ALA A 17 -20.81 7.24 22.30
N ARG A 18 -20.20 6.58 21.32
CA ARG A 18 -18.81 6.82 20.88
C ARG A 18 -18.69 7.20 19.40
N ALA A 19 -19.77 7.09 18.63
CA ALA A 19 -19.76 7.28 17.18
C ALA A 19 -19.15 8.63 16.78
N ASP A 20 -19.58 9.74 17.39
CA ASP A 20 -19.05 11.06 17.05
C ASP A 20 -17.56 11.21 17.38
N ALA A 21 -17.11 10.65 18.52
CA ALA A 21 -15.70 10.66 18.89
C ALA A 21 -14.84 9.85 17.91
N ILE A 22 -15.34 8.70 17.45
CA ILE A 22 -14.65 7.85 16.45
C ILE A 22 -14.63 8.55 15.09
N LEU A 23 -15.75 9.12 14.64
CA LEU A 23 -15.86 9.82 13.36
C LEU A 23 -14.98 11.07 13.31
N ALA A 24 -14.80 11.78 14.42
CA ALA A 24 -13.87 12.91 14.51
C ALA A 24 -12.40 12.51 14.28
N LEU A 25 -12.05 11.26 14.56
CA LEU A 25 -10.71 10.70 14.32
C LEU A 25 -10.55 10.10 12.92
N ALA A 26 -11.64 9.91 12.18
CA ALA A 26 -11.59 9.34 10.84
C ALA A 26 -10.66 10.15 9.92
N ARG A 27 -9.92 9.43 9.08
CA ARG A 27 -9.04 10.00 8.06
C ARG A 27 -9.38 9.37 6.72
N PRO A 28 -9.27 10.13 5.60
CA PRO A 28 -9.38 9.56 4.27
C PRO A 28 -8.38 8.43 4.09
N ALA A 29 -8.87 7.31 3.57
CA ALA A 29 -8.11 6.10 3.34
C ALA A 29 -8.58 5.47 2.02
N ILE A 30 -7.68 4.74 1.38
CA ILE A 30 -7.99 3.88 0.24
C ILE A 30 -7.92 2.45 0.77
N GLU A 31 -9.03 1.72 0.65
CA GLU A 31 -9.08 0.31 1.00
C GLU A 31 -8.54 -0.52 -0.17
N LEU A 32 -7.53 -1.34 0.10
CA LEU A 32 -6.97 -2.28 -0.87
C LEU A 32 -7.54 -3.66 -0.55
N LEU A 33 -8.27 -4.25 -1.50
CA LEU A 33 -8.90 -5.55 -1.37
C LEU A 33 -8.20 -6.54 -2.32
N PRO A 34 -7.19 -7.29 -1.84
CA PRO A 34 -6.46 -8.22 -2.68
C PRO A 34 -7.38 -9.38 -3.09
N THR A 35 -7.32 -9.76 -4.36
CA THR A 35 -7.93 -11.01 -4.83
C THR A 35 -6.81 -12.01 -5.06
N ALA A 36 -6.90 -13.18 -4.41
CA ALA A 36 -5.92 -14.24 -4.61
C ALA A 36 -6.01 -14.74 -6.07
N LEU A 37 -4.88 -14.73 -6.76
CA LEU A 37 -4.76 -15.28 -8.11
C LEU A 37 -4.27 -16.72 -8.02
N MET A 38 -4.80 -17.59 -8.89
CA MET A 38 -4.36 -18.99 -8.96
C MET A 38 -2.99 -19.16 -9.64
N ALA A 39 -2.53 -18.12 -10.35
CA ALA A 39 -1.24 -18.06 -11.00
C ALA A 39 -0.72 -16.61 -10.95
N GLU A 40 0.60 -16.44 -11.03
CA GLU A 40 1.21 -15.11 -11.14
C GLU A 40 0.69 -14.43 -12.42
N PRO A 41 0.20 -13.18 -12.33
CA PRO A 41 -0.33 -12.49 -13.50
C PRO A 41 0.78 -12.26 -14.53
N GLU A 42 0.48 -12.55 -15.80
CA GLU A 42 1.40 -12.30 -16.92
C GLU A 42 1.60 -10.79 -17.20
N ALA A 43 0.74 -9.95 -16.64
CA ALA A 43 0.77 -8.50 -16.84
C ALA A 43 1.77 -7.82 -15.88
N THR A 44 2.77 -7.17 -16.47
CA THR A 44 3.71 -6.26 -15.80
C THR A 44 3.01 -4.97 -15.36
N GLY A 45 3.50 -4.35 -14.29
CA GLY A 45 3.01 -3.06 -13.81
C GLY A 45 1.64 -3.06 -13.12
N LEU A 46 1.13 -4.21 -12.68
CA LEU A 46 -0.05 -4.28 -11.80
C LEU A 46 0.33 -4.04 -10.34
N SER A 47 -0.64 -3.63 -9.52
CA SER A 47 -0.48 -3.72 -8.07
C SER A 47 -0.49 -5.17 -7.60
N CYS A 48 0.40 -5.53 -6.68
CA CYS A 48 0.46 -6.86 -6.07
C CYS A 48 0.95 -6.80 -4.63
N PHE A 49 0.66 -7.86 -3.88
CA PHE A 49 1.16 -8.11 -2.53
C PHE A 49 1.94 -9.42 -2.52
N GLY A 50 3.19 -9.39 -2.04
CA GLY A 50 4.11 -10.53 -2.11
C GLY A 50 4.37 -11.02 -3.54
N GLY A 51 4.87 -12.24 -3.67
CA GLY A 51 5.24 -12.82 -4.97
C GLY A 51 6.51 -12.18 -5.54
N ARG A 52 6.67 -12.22 -6.87
CA ARG A 52 7.83 -11.62 -7.55
C ARG A 52 7.50 -10.19 -8.02
N PRO A 53 8.25 -9.16 -7.59
CA PRO A 53 8.01 -7.80 -8.07
C PRO A 53 8.41 -7.65 -9.54
N ASP A 54 7.75 -6.72 -10.24
CA ASP A 54 8.19 -6.17 -11.52
C ASP A 54 9.17 -5.03 -11.25
N LEU A 55 10.34 -5.39 -10.72
CA LEU A 55 11.38 -4.44 -10.34
C LEU A 55 12.23 -4.07 -11.57
N PRO A 56 12.49 -2.77 -11.84
CA PRO A 56 13.36 -2.35 -12.92
C PRO A 56 14.80 -2.85 -12.71
N GLU A 57 15.51 -3.15 -13.80
CA GLU A 57 16.89 -3.68 -13.73
C GLU A 57 17.87 -2.71 -13.06
N GLU A 58 17.56 -1.41 -13.05
CA GLU A 58 18.39 -0.38 -12.42
C GLU A 58 18.23 -0.31 -10.89
N ILE A 59 17.26 -1.03 -10.31
CA ILE A 59 17.03 -1.06 -8.87
C ILE A 59 17.58 -2.36 -8.30
N ASP A 60 18.70 -2.24 -7.59
CA ASP A 60 19.25 -3.36 -6.81
C ASP A 60 18.27 -3.80 -5.71
N TRP A 61 18.26 -5.10 -5.43
CA TRP A 61 17.46 -5.63 -4.33
C TRP A 61 17.90 -5.02 -3.00
N PRO A 62 16.98 -4.43 -2.21
CA PRO A 62 17.36 -3.72 -1.00
C PRO A 62 17.80 -4.68 0.11
N LEU A 63 18.83 -4.27 0.86
CA LEU A 63 19.40 -5.03 1.97
C LEU A 63 19.26 -4.26 3.29
N ASP A 64 19.07 -5.00 4.39
CA ASP A 64 19.33 -4.59 5.77
C ASP A 64 20.72 -5.10 6.17
N VAL A 65 21.71 -4.21 6.22
CA VAL A 65 23.14 -4.53 6.37
C VAL A 65 23.66 -5.48 5.27
N SER A 66 23.38 -6.78 5.38
CA SER A 66 23.74 -7.83 4.42
C SER A 66 22.59 -8.81 4.14
N GLU A 67 21.44 -8.63 4.78
CA GLU A 67 20.28 -9.49 4.63
C GLU A 67 19.28 -8.91 3.62
N PRO A 68 18.82 -9.68 2.64
CA PRO A 68 17.83 -9.19 1.68
C PRO A 68 16.51 -8.91 2.38
N LEU A 69 15.94 -7.74 2.11
CA LEU A 69 14.61 -7.41 2.61
C LEU A 69 13.53 -8.23 1.88
N ILE A 70 12.42 -8.47 2.56
CA ILE A 70 11.24 -9.16 2.03
C ILE A 70 10.43 -8.16 1.22
N PHE A 71 10.10 -8.54 -0.02
CA PHE A 71 9.14 -7.79 -0.83
C PHE A 71 7.73 -7.90 -0.26
N LEU A 72 7.10 -6.77 0.01
CA LEU A 72 5.77 -6.70 0.61
C LEU A 72 4.69 -6.40 -0.41
N ALA A 73 4.90 -5.37 -1.22
CA ALA A 73 3.90 -4.91 -2.16
C ALA A 73 4.52 -4.03 -3.25
N GLN A 74 3.89 -4.05 -4.41
CA GLN A 74 4.07 -3.09 -5.47
C GLN A 74 2.71 -2.43 -5.71
N LEU A 75 2.66 -1.10 -5.82
CA LEU A 75 1.43 -0.35 -6.05
C LEU A 75 1.57 0.53 -7.28
N ASN A 76 0.70 0.30 -8.27
CA ASN A 76 0.56 1.19 -9.41
C ASN A 76 -0.34 2.37 -9.03
N LEU A 77 0.23 3.57 -8.97
CA LEU A 77 -0.49 4.76 -8.53
C LEU A 77 -1.65 5.14 -9.47
N ALA A 78 -1.61 4.73 -10.74
CA ALA A 78 -2.72 4.95 -11.66
C ALA A 78 -3.98 4.17 -11.24
N GLU A 79 -3.84 3.02 -10.57
CA GLU A 79 -4.96 2.26 -10.01
C GLU A 79 -5.54 2.93 -8.77
N LEU A 80 -4.72 3.68 -8.02
CA LEU A 80 -5.11 4.39 -6.80
C LEU A 80 -5.71 5.78 -7.08
N ALA A 81 -5.28 6.43 -8.17
CA ALA A 81 -5.63 7.81 -8.48
C ALA A 81 -7.15 8.11 -8.49
N PRO A 82 -8.04 7.24 -9.02
CA PRO A 82 -9.49 7.46 -8.95
C PRO A 82 -10.06 7.46 -7.52
N HIS A 83 -9.34 6.85 -6.58
CA HIS A 83 -9.76 6.71 -5.18
C HIS A 83 -9.13 7.76 -4.26
N ASP A 84 -8.00 8.37 -4.66
CA ASP A 84 -7.33 9.44 -3.93
C ASP A 84 -8.03 10.80 -4.13
N ARG A 85 -9.17 10.98 -3.46
CA ARG A 85 -9.97 12.22 -3.52
C ARG A 85 -9.25 13.47 -3.02
N GLN A 86 -8.15 13.32 -2.29
CA GLN A 86 -7.38 14.43 -1.74
C GLN A 86 -6.11 14.72 -2.55
N HIS A 87 -5.84 13.95 -3.61
CA HIS A 87 -4.67 14.10 -4.48
C HIS A 87 -3.36 14.21 -3.69
N ARG A 88 -3.21 13.35 -2.67
CA ARG A 88 -2.03 13.29 -1.81
C ARG A 88 -0.91 12.44 -2.40
N LEU A 89 -1.26 11.53 -3.31
CA LEU A 89 -0.34 10.69 -4.04
C LEU A 89 -0.10 11.26 -5.44
N PRO A 90 1.08 11.02 -6.05
CA PRO A 90 1.27 11.22 -7.47
C PRO A 90 0.19 10.47 -8.26
N PRO A 91 -0.36 11.03 -9.35
CA PRO A 91 -1.45 10.40 -10.11
C PRO A 91 -1.00 9.15 -10.88
N THR A 92 0.30 9.00 -11.10
CA THR A 92 0.91 7.88 -11.82
C THR A 92 2.29 7.55 -11.24
N GLY A 93 2.81 6.39 -11.62
CA GLY A 93 4.09 5.87 -11.14
C GLY A 93 3.90 4.56 -10.38
N MET A 94 5.03 3.98 -9.98
CA MET A 94 5.11 2.70 -9.30
C MET A 94 5.80 2.86 -7.95
N LEU A 95 5.23 2.27 -6.92
CA LEU A 95 5.84 2.13 -5.59
C LEU A 95 6.19 0.66 -5.34
N TRP A 96 7.34 0.41 -4.72
CA TRP A 96 7.71 -0.91 -4.20
C TRP A 96 8.10 -0.81 -2.73
N PHE A 97 7.59 -1.73 -1.91
CA PHE A 97 7.78 -1.75 -0.46
C PHE A 97 8.52 -3.01 -0.03
N PHE A 98 9.54 -2.83 0.81
CA PHE A 98 10.37 -3.90 1.33
C PHE A 98 10.60 -3.71 2.83
N ALA A 99 10.64 -4.81 3.59
CA ALA A 99 10.97 -4.79 5.01
C ALA A 99 11.66 -6.06 5.50
N SER A 100 12.35 -5.99 6.63
CA SER A 100 12.99 -7.15 7.26
C SER A 100 11.93 -8.04 7.91
N LEU A 101 12.29 -9.30 8.21
CA LEU A 101 11.38 -10.21 8.89
C LEU A 101 10.93 -9.65 10.24
N ASP A 102 11.85 -9.06 11.00
CA ASP A 102 11.56 -8.47 12.31
C ASP A 102 10.58 -7.29 12.21
N ALA A 103 10.73 -6.45 11.17
CA ALA A 103 9.79 -5.37 10.90
C ALA A 103 8.40 -5.92 10.51
N CYS A 104 8.34 -6.95 9.68
CA CYS A 104 7.09 -7.63 9.31
C CYS A 104 6.36 -8.25 10.51
N MET A 105 7.10 -8.76 11.49
CA MET A 105 6.54 -9.32 12.73
C MET A 105 6.23 -8.26 13.79
N GLY A 106 6.49 -6.98 13.53
CA GLY A 106 6.29 -5.89 14.49
C GLY A 106 7.21 -5.96 15.70
N ALA A 107 8.32 -6.71 15.60
CA ALA A 107 9.32 -6.84 16.66
C ALA A 107 10.21 -5.60 16.74
N THR A 108 10.39 -4.88 15.63
CA THR A 108 11.13 -3.62 15.60
C THR A 108 10.43 -2.58 14.71
N PHE A 109 10.35 -1.35 15.23
CA PHE A 109 10.04 -0.15 14.45
C PHE A 109 11.21 0.84 14.52
N ALA A 110 12.41 0.35 14.85
CA ALA A 110 13.58 1.18 15.03
C ALA A 110 13.88 1.99 13.75
N ALA A 111 14.27 3.25 13.92
CA ALA A 111 14.64 4.10 12.82
C ALA A 111 15.97 3.62 12.21
N GLY A 112 15.91 3.13 10.97
CA GLY A 112 17.08 2.75 10.17
C GLY A 112 17.04 1.29 9.69
N GLU A 113 17.36 1.12 8.41
CA GLU A 113 17.77 -0.12 7.70
C GLU A 113 16.78 -1.31 7.61
N ALA A 114 15.76 -1.40 8.47
CA ALA A 114 14.79 -2.49 8.43
C ALA A 114 13.72 -2.41 7.31
N TRP A 115 13.67 -1.34 6.52
CA TRP A 115 12.71 -1.17 5.42
C TRP A 115 13.22 -0.24 4.32
N ARG A 116 12.70 -0.43 3.11
CA ARG A 116 12.97 0.42 1.93
C ARG A 116 11.71 0.60 1.10
N VAL A 117 11.56 1.81 0.54
CA VAL A 117 10.51 2.14 -0.41
C VAL A 117 11.15 2.76 -1.64
N PHE A 118 10.85 2.21 -2.81
CA PHE A 118 11.24 2.79 -4.09
C PHE A 118 10.04 3.43 -4.75
N PHE A 119 10.28 4.56 -5.44
CA PHE A 119 9.29 5.21 -6.28
C PHE A 119 9.88 5.44 -7.66
N ARG A 120 9.16 5.01 -8.70
CA ARG A 120 9.45 5.35 -10.10
C ARG A 120 8.28 6.15 -10.65
N ALA A 121 8.53 7.40 -11.04
CA ALA A 121 7.55 8.17 -11.79
C ALA A 121 7.31 7.53 -13.16
N SER A 122 6.06 7.52 -13.62
CA SER A 122 5.79 7.17 -15.03
C SER A 122 6.37 8.27 -15.93
N PRO A 123 6.97 7.94 -17.09
CA PRO A 123 7.36 8.94 -18.07
C PRO A 123 6.16 9.81 -18.41
N ALA A 124 6.34 11.14 -18.44
CA ALA A 124 5.29 12.05 -18.86
C ALA A 124 4.99 11.80 -20.34
N GLY A 125 3.85 11.14 -20.62
CA GLY A 125 3.13 11.08 -21.91
C GLY A 125 3.93 10.79 -23.19
N HIS A 126 3.61 9.69 -23.86
CA HIS A 126 3.54 9.70 -25.32
C HIS A 126 2.10 10.02 -25.73
#